data_AF-A0A6P6HB96-F1
#
_entry.id   AF-A0A6P6HB96-F1
#
_cell.length_a   1.000
_cell.length_b   1.000
_cell.length_c   1.000
_cell.angle_alpha   90.00
_cell.angle_beta   90.00
_cell.angle_gamma   90.00
#
_symmetry.space_group_name_H-M   'P 1'
#
loop_
_entity.id
_entity.type
_entity.pdbx_description
1 polymer ?
#
loop_
_entity_poly.entity_id
_entity_poly.type
_entity_poly.pdbx_seq_one_letter_code
_entity_poly.pdbx_strand_id
1 'polypeptide(L)'
;MATVAELKAVLKDTLEKRGVLGHLKARIRAEVFNALNDESEPRPPLSHENLLINELIREYLEFNKYKYTASVLISESGQPVVPLDRQFLIRELNAFEESKDNTIPLLYGILAHFLHGTKEDLQNPFSRGSSLQPPNPDLGRQPSGRRQRDVTT
;
A
#
# COMPACT_ATOMS: atom_id res chain seq x y z
N MET A 1 5.16 46.80 28.14
CA MET A 1 3.92 46.07 28.51
C MET A 1 3.55 45.21 27.32
N ALA A 2 3.29 43.92 27.50
CA ALA A 2 2.88 43.06 26.40
C ALA A 2 1.54 43.55 25.85
N THR A 3 1.44 43.70 24.53
CA THR A 3 0.20 44.13 23.88
C THR A 3 -0.81 42.98 23.83
N VAL A 4 -2.11 43.30 23.76
CA VAL A 4 -3.17 42.30 23.60
C VAL A 4 -2.95 41.43 22.35
N ALA A 5 -2.37 42.01 21.30
CA ALA A 5 -2.03 41.31 20.06
C ALA A 5 -0.91 40.27 20.27
N GLU A 6 0.16 40.62 20.99
CA GLU A 6 1.24 39.70 21.33
C GLU A 6 0.73 38.56 22.21
N LEU A 7 -0.12 38.86 23.20
CA LEU A 7 -0.71 37.84 24.07
C LEU A 7 -1.57 36.85 23.28
N LYS A 8 -2.38 37.35 22.33
CA LYS A 8 -3.20 36.53 21.44
C LYS A 8 -2.34 35.66 20.52
N ALA A 9 -1.24 36.19 20.00
CA ALA A 9 -0.31 35.45 19.16
C ALA A 9 0.36 34.31 19.93
N VAL A 10 0.89 34.58 21.13
CA VAL A 10 1.52 33.57 22.00
C VAL A 10 0.53 32.49 22.40
N LEU A 11 -0.70 32.85 22.75
CA LEU A 11 -1.75 31.89 23.11
C LEU A 11 -2.10 30.99 21.92
N LYS A 12 -2.29 31.56 20.72
CA LYS A 12 -2.55 30.80 19.49
C LYS A 12 -1.42 29.81 19.22
N ASP A 13 -0.17 30.28 19.25
CA ASP A 13 1.01 29.47 18.97
C ASP A 13 1.17 28.32 19.99
N THR A 14 0.85 28.59 21.26
CA THR A 14 0.83 27.59 22.33
C THR A 14 -0.25 26.52 22.09
N LEU A 15 -1.46 26.93 21.69
CA LEU A 15 -2.55 25.99 21.39
C LEU A 15 -2.31 25.19 20.10
N GLU A 16 -1.60 25.77 19.12
CA GLU A 16 -1.15 25.06 17.91
C GLU A 16 -0.09 24.02 18.23
N LYS A 17 0.95 24.37 19.00
CA LYS A 17 2.00 23.43 19.45
C LYS A 17 1.46 22.27 20.29
N ARG A 18 0.47 22.54 21.14
CA ARG A 18 -0.23 21.52 21.93
C ARG A 18 -1.26 20.72 21.11
N GLY A 19 -1.52 21.11 19.86
CA GLY A 19 -2.51 20.50 18.97
C GLY A 19 -3.98 20.72 19.34
N VAL A 20 -4.25 21.37 20.47
CA VAL A 20 -5.60 21.72 20.94
C VAL A 20 -6.31 22.59 19.91
N LEU A 21 -5.60 23.54 19.27
CA LEU A 21 -6.22 24.38 18.25
C LEU A 21 -6.60 23.56 17.00
N GLY A 22 -5.82 22.52 16.67
CA GLY A 22 -6.13 21.59 15.59
C GLY A 22 -7.41 20.82 15.87
N HIS A 23 -7.53 20.23 17.07
CA HIS A 23 -8.73 19.53 17.51
C HIS A 23 -9.97 20.43 17.53
N LEU A 24 -9.83 21.67 18.01
CA LEU A 24 -10.94 22.62 18.04
C LEU A 24 -11.38 23.02 16.62
N LYS A 25 -10.44 23.29 15.72
CA LYS A 25 -10.74 23.57 14.30
C LYS A 25 -11.43 22.38 13.63
N ALA A 26 -10.99 21.15 13.90
CA ALA A 26 -11.59 19.93 13.37
C ALA A 26 -13.03 19.75 13.87
N ARG A 27 -13.26 19.93 15.17
CA ARG A 27 -14.61 19.87 15.75
C ARG A 27 -15.53 20.96 15.17
N ILE A 28 -15.02 22.18 15.01
CA ILE A 28 -15.79 23.25 14.36
C ILE A 28 -16.14 22.86 12.92
N ARG A 29 -15.18 22.31 12.15
CA ARG A 29 -15.45 21.84 10.79
C ARG A 29 -16.52 20.74 10.76
N ALA A 30 -16.47 19.79 11.69
CA ALA A 30 -17.48 18.73 11.80
C ALA A 30 -18.87 19.29 12.14
N GLU A 31 -18.97 20.21 13.09
CA GLU A 31 -20.24 20.85 13.46
C GLU A 31 -20.79 21.73 12.32
N VAL A 32 -19.92 22.47 11.63
CA VAL A 32 -20.31 23.27 10.46
C VAL A 32 -20.77 22.36 9.32
N PHE A 33 -20.06 21.27 9.07
CA PHE A 33 -20.46 20.26 8.09
C PHE A 33 -21.83 19.69 8.45
N ASN A 34 -22.04 19.25 9.70
CA ASN A 34 -23.33 18.72 10.16
C ASN A 34 -24.46 19.76 10.06
N ALA A 35 -24.21 21.03 10.40
CA ALA A 35 -25.21 22.09 10.35
C ALA A 35 -25.57 22.52 8.92
N LEU A 36 -24.64 22.34 7.97
CA LEU A 36 -24.86 22.58 6.55
C LEU A 36 -25.31 21.32 5.80
N ASN A 37 -25.20 20.14 6.43
CA ASN A 37 -25.51 18.88 5.79
C ASN A 37 -27.02 18.77 5.59
N ASP A 38 -27.44 18.74 4.34
CA ASP A 38 -28.75 18.26 3.97
C ASP A 38 -28.73 16.72 4.14
N GLU A 39 -29.37 16.21 5.20
CA GLU A 39 -29.46 14.77 5.54
C GLU A 39 -30.04 13.92 4.39
N SER A 40 -30.53 14.55 3.31
CA SER A 40 -30.99 13.90 2.09
C SER A 40 -29.87 13.43 1.16
N GLU A 41 -28.62 13.93 1.30
CA GLU A 41 -27.48 13.43 0.53
C GLU A 41 -26.79 12.28 1.27
N PRO A 42 -26.91 11.01 0.80
CA PRO A 42 -26.23 9.90 1.43
C PRO A 42 -24.72 10.13 1.34
N ARG A 43 -24.06 10.12 2.50
CA ARG A 43 -22.60 10.20 2.59
C ARG A 43 -22.02 9.14 1.63
N PRO A 44 -21.09 9.51 0.72
CA PRO A 44 -20.53 8.56 -0.23
C PRO A 44 -20.03 7.32 0.54
N PRO A 45 -20.48 6.11 0.18
CA PRO A 45 -20.07 4.91 0.89
C PRO A 45 -18.56 4.75 0.78
N LEU A 46 -17.89 4.51 1.90
CA LEU A 46 -16.47 4.22 1.92
C LEU A 46 -16.24 2.89 1.18
N SER A 47 -15.67 2.97 -0.02
CA SER A 47 -15.34 1.79 -0.81
C SER A 47 -14.27 0.96 -0.11
N HIS A 48 -14.20 -0.33 -0.43
CA HIS A 48 -13.14 -1.22 0.06
C HIS A 48 -11.75 -0.67 -0.23
N GLU A 49 -11.53 -0.16 -1.44
CA GLU A 49 -10.25 0.43 -1.83
C GLU A 49 -9.91 1.67 -0.98
N ASN A 50 -10.87 2.56 -0.76
CA ASN A 50 -10.66 3.74 0.07
C ASN A 50 -10.40 3.36 1.53
N LEU A 51 -11.04 2.30 2.04
CA LEU A 51 -10.77 1.76 3.38
C LEU A 51 -9.31 1.31 3.50
N LEU A 52 -8.81 0.55 2.53
CA LEU A 52 -7.41 0.08 2.51
C LEU A 52 -6.41 1.24 2.36
N ILE A 53 -6.67 2.17 1.44
CA ILE A 53 -5.82 3.35 1.21
C ILE A 53 -5.73 4.19 2.48
N ASN A 54 -6.87 4.47 3.12
CA ASN A 54 -6.91 5.25 4.35
C ASN A 54 -6.16 4.56 5.49
N GLU A 55 -6.20 3.23 5.60
CA GLU A 55 -5.40 2.51 6.59
C GLU A 55 -3.90 2.63 6.35
N LEU A 56 -3.45 2.53 5.09
CA LEU A 56 -2.05 2.73 4.73
C LEU A 56 -1.59 4.16 5.07
N ILE A 57 -2.44 5.15 4.80
CA ILE A 57 -2.18 6.55 5.16
C ILE A 57 -2.16 6.70 6.69
N ARG A 58 -3.13 6.11 7.41
CA ARG A 58 -3.20 6.16 8.88
C ARG A 58 -1.93 5.60 9.51
N GLU A 59 -1.47 4.43 9.08
CA GLU A 59 -0.23 3.81 9.54
C GLU A 59 0.99 4.71 9.28
N TYR A 60 1.10 5.29 8.08
CA TYR A 60 2.15 6.26 7.73
C TYR A 60 2.15 7.50 8.64
N LEU A 61 0.98 8.09 8.87
CA LEU A 61 0.84 9.29 9.70
C LEU A 61 1.19 8.99 11.17
N GLU A 62 0.75 7.84 11.69
CA GLU A 62 1.04 7.41 13.06
C GLU A 62 2.54 7.15 13.28
N PHE A 63 3.19 6.48 12.33
CA PHE A 63 4.64 6.24 12.34
C PHE A 63 5.43 7.54 12.40
N ASN A 64 5.09 8.50 11.53
CA ASN A 64 5.73 9.83 11.44
C ASN A 64 5.25 10.84 12.50
N LYS A 65 4.43 10.42 13.47
CA LYS A 65 3.92 11.23 14.59
C LYS A 65 2.99 12.39 14.19
N TYR A 66 2.32 12.27 13.04
CA TYR A 66 1.30 13.23 12.56
C TYR A 66 -0.09 12.96 13.15
N LYS A 67 -0.17 12.86 14.48
CA LYS A 67 -1.37 12.41 15.21
C LYS A 67 -2.63 13.23 14.91
N TYR A 68 -2.48 14.55 14.77
CA TYR A 68 -3.63 15.43 14.52
C TYR A 68 -4.19 15.26 13.10
N THR A 69 -3.32 15.07 12.11
CA THR A 69 -3.73 14.80 10.73
C THR A 69 -4.45 13.45 10.62
N ALA A 70 -3.94 12.41 11.31
CA ALA A 70 -4.60 11.11 11.36
C ALA A 70 -6.01 11.20 11.96
N SER A 71 -6.19 11.97 13.04
CA SER A 71 -7.50 12.18 13.65
C SER A 71 -8.50 12.87 12.71
N VAL A 72 -8.04 13.83 11.91
CA VAL A 72 -8.88 14.51 10.91
C VAL A 72 -9.27 13.54 9.80
N LEU A 73 -8.30 12.78 9.26
CA LEU A 73 -8.56 11.76 8.24
C LEU A 73 -9.66 10.78 8.67
N ILE A 74 -9.53 10.21 9.87
CA ILE A 74 -10.51 9.25 10.41
C ILE A 74 -11.91 9.87 10.49
N SER A 75 -11.99 11.12 10.95
CA SER A 75 -13.26 11.82 11.12
C SER A 75 -13.93 12.18 9.78
N GLU A 76 -13.13 12.57 8.79
CA GLU A 76 -13.61 13.02 7.47
C GLU A 76 -13.98 11.86 6.55
N SER A 77 -13.19 10.77 6.55
CA SER A 77 -13.39 9.66 5.62
C SER A 77 -14.41 8.62 6.11
N GLY A 78 -14.84 8.70 7.37
CA GLY A 78 -15.65 7.64 7.99
C GLY A 78 -14.85 6.36 8.25
N GLN A 79 -13.52 6.45 8.28
CA GLN A 79 -12.66 5.33 8.66
C GLN A 79 -13.01 4.83 10.07
N PRO A 80 -13.00 3.51 10.32
CA PRO A 80 -13.09 2.99 11.67
C PRO A 80 -12.00 3.58 12.58
N VAL A 81 -12.39 3.97 13.80
CA VAL A 81 -11.44 4.47 14.81
C VAL A 81 -10.47 3.37 15.24
N VAL A 82 -10.93 2.11 15.21
CA VAL A 82 -10.10 0.95 15.51
C VAL A 82 -9.28 0.61 14.25
N PRO A 83 -7.93 0.58 14.36
CA PRO A 83 -7.04 0.11 13.31
C PRO A 83 -7.47 -1.22 12.71
N LEU A 84 -7.39 -1.37 11.37
CA LEU A 84 -7.48 -2.69 10.76
C LEU A 84 -6.24 -3.51 11.11
N ASP A 85 -6.43 -4.83 11.15
CA ASP A 85 -5.34 -5.75 11.40
C ASP A 85 -4.32 -5.72 10.25
N ARG A 86 -3.04 -5.70 10.59
CA ARG A 86 -1.96 -5.60 9.59
C ARG A 86 -1.91 -6.84 8.69
N GLN A 87 -2.20 -8.03 9.22
CA GLN A 87 -2.22 -9.27 8.41
C GLN A 87 -3.40 -9.25 7.43
N PHE A 88 -4.54 -8.69 7.84
CA PHE A 88 -5.65 -8.44 6.93
C PHE A 88 -5.21 -7.52 5.77
N LEU A 89 -4.57 -6.38 6.06
CA LEU A 89 -4.10 -5.45 5.02
C LEU A 89 -3.12 -6.11 4.03
N ILE A 90 -2.16 -6.90 4.54
CA ILE A 90 -1.19 -7.61 3.69
C ILE A 90 -1.89 -8.59 2.74
N ARG A 91 -2.87 -9.34 3.23
CA ARG A 91 -3.64 -10.30 2.43
C ARG A 91 -4.47 -9.60 1.34
N GLU A 92 -5.15 -8.52 1.71
CA GLU A 92 -5.99 -7.76 0.78
C GLU A 92 -5.17 -7.07 -0.32
N LEU A 93 -4.01 -6.52 0.03
CA LEU A 93 -3.14 -5.82 -0.91
C LEU A 93 -2.35 -6.76 -1.81
N ASN A 94 -2.39 -8.08 -1.53
CA ASN A 94 -1.58 -9.09 -2.21
C ASN A 94 -0.09 -8.69 -2.34
N ALA A 95 0.38 -7.88 -1.37
CA ALA A 95 1.61 -7.11 -1.47
C ALA A 95 2.65 -7.66 -0.50
N PHE A 96 3.76 -8.13 -1.08
CA PHE A 96 5.09 -8.31 -0.48
C PHE A 96 5.12 -8.98 0.90
N GLU A 97 5.13 -10.32 0.87
CA GLU A 97 5.48 -11.24 1.99
C GLU A 97 6.81 -10.91 2.70
N GLU A 98 7.60 -9.97 2.20
CA GLU A 98 8.96 -9.71 2.70
C GLU A 98 9.04 -8.72 3.86
N SER A 99 7.98 -7.97 4.19
CA SER A 99 7.99 -7.05 5.32
C SER A 99 7.74 -7.75 6.66
N LYS A 100 8.63 -8.69 7.02
CA LYS A 100 8.63 -9.38 8.34
C LYS A 100 8.80 -8.40 9.50
N ASP A 101 9.32 -7.21 9.24
CA ASP A 101 9.41 -6.12 10.19
C ASP A 101 8.08 -5.35 10.30
N ASN A 102 7.35 -5.63 11.39
CA ASN A 102 6.16 -4.86 11.81
C ASN A 102 6.50 -3.43 12.28
N THR A 103 7.77 -3.02 12.22
CA THR A 103 8.24 -1.72 12.70
C THR A 103 8.10 -0.62 11.65
N ILE A 104 7.95 -0.97 10.37
CA ILE A 104 7.90 -0.03 9.24
C ILE A 104 6.50 -0.09 8.59
N PRO A 105 5.88 1.05 8.24
CA PRO A 105 4.59 1.06 7.58
C PRO A 105 4.63 0.39 6.21
N LEU A 106 3.54 -0.30 5.84
CA LEU A 106 3.39 -1.01 4.58
C LEU A 106 3.60 -0.09 3.37
N LEU A 107 3.20 1.18 3.48
CA LEU A 107 3.37 2.18 2.42
C LEU A 107 4.83 2.39 2.02
N TYR A 108 5.77 2.26 2.98
CA TYR A 108 7.21 2.33 2.67
C TYR A 108 7.68 1.09 1.90
N GLY A 109 7.16 -0.10 2.25
CA GLY A 109 7.45 -1.35 1.55
C GLY A 109 6.95 -1.31 0.10
N ILE A 110 5.72 -0.82 -0.10
CA ILE A 110 5.14 -0.60 -1.43
C ILE A 110 6.02 0.35 -2.25
N LEU A 111 6.40 1.50 -1.65
CA LEU A 111 7.27 2.48 -2.33
C LEU A 111 8.64 1.87 -2.68
N ALA A 112 9.28 1.16 -1.75
CA ALA A 112 10.57 0.53 -1.98
C ALA A 112 10.50 -0.50 -3.11
N HIS A 113 9.44 -1.32 -3.16
CA HIS A 113 9.22 -2.27 -4.24
C HIS A 113 9.16 -1.56 -5.60
N PHE A 114 8.39 -0.49 -5.74
CA PHE A 114 8.29 0.23 -7.01
C PHE A 114 9.55 1.04 -7.37
N LEU A 115 10.28 1.55 -6.38
CA LEU A 115 11.53 2.29 -6.61
C LEU A 115 12.72 1.37 -6.93
N HIS A 116 12.74 0.15 -6.41
CA HIS A 116 13.81 -0.83 -6.62
C HIS A 116 13.46 -1.91 -7.66
N GLY A 117 12.23 -1.90 -8.17
CA GLY A 117 11.67 -2.88 -9.09
C GLY A 117 12.21 -2.81 -10.51
N THR A 118 13.49 -3.16 -10.72
CA THR A 118 14.04 -3.95 -11.86
C THR A 118 15.52 -4.34 -11.64
N LYS A 119 15.96 -4.72 -10.43
CA LYS A 119 17.34 -5.22 -10.22
C LYS A 119 17.45 -6.70 -9.86
N GLU A 120 16.34 -7.43 -9.85
CA GLU A 120 16.32 -8.87 -9.56
C GLU A 120 16.30 -9.78 -10.80
N ASP A 121 16.50 -9.24 -12.00
CA ASP A 121 16.77 -10.05 -13.22
C ASP A 121 18.28 -10.25 -13.50
N LEU A 122 19.17 -9.77 -12.62
CA LEU A 122 20.63 -9.85 -12.83
C LEU A 122 21.43 -10.62 -11.77
N GLN A 123 20.79 -11.20 -10.76
CA GLN A 123 21.49 -12.04 -9.78
C GLN A 123 20.76 -13.35 -9.51
N ASN A 124 20.62 -14.17 -10.56
CA ASN A 124 20.73 -15.62 -10.39
C ASN A 124 21.11 -16.33 -11.72
N PRO A 125 22.39 -16.29 -12.14
CA PRO A 125 22.88 -17.19 -13.19
C PRO A 125 23.16 -18.62 -12.71
N PHE A 126 22.84 -18.98 -11.46
CA PHE A 126 23.24 -20.26 -10.86
C PHE A 126 22.08 -21.00 -10.18
N SER A 127 20.97 -21.24 -10.87
CA SER A 127 20.01 -22.30 -10.49
C SER A 127 19.07 -22.64 -11.64
N ARG A 128 19.62 -23.09 -12.77
CA ARG A 128 18.87 -23.98 -13.67
C ARG A 128 19.82 -24.94 -14.36
N GLY A 129 20.44 -25.80 -13.57
CA GLY A 129 20.94 -27.08 -14.04
C GLY A 129 19.75 -27.97 -14.41
N SER A 130 19.22 -27.79 -15.62
CA SER A 130 18.57 -28.90 -16.33
C SER A 130 19.49 -29.26 -17.48
N SER A 131 20.09 -30.43 -17.35
CA SER A 131 20.90 -31.12 -18.34
C SER A 131 20.26 -31.08 -19.73
N LEU A 132 20.80 -30.22 -20.60
CA LEU A 132 20.72 -30.41 -22.04
C LEU A 132 22.09 -30.93 -22.48
N GLN A 133 22.08 -32.22 -22.77
CA GLN A 133 23.21 -33.00 -23.29
C GLN A 133 23.64 -32.41 -24.65
N PRO A 134 24.94 -32.29 -24.95
CA PRO A 134 25.40 -31.77 -26.24
C PRO A 134 25.08 -32.77 -27.38
N PRO A 135 24.87 -32.29 -28.61
CA PRO A 135 24.63 -33.18 -29.75
C PRO A 135 25.94 -33.84 -30.15
N ASN A 136 25.98 -35.18 -30.18
CA ASN A 136 27.12 -35.90 -30.74
C ASN A 136 26.88 -36.14 -32.25
N PRO A 137 27.90 -35.96 -33.11
CA PRO A 137 27.77 -36.08 -34.55
C PRO A 137 27.93 -37.53 -35.02
N ASP A 138 27.35 -37.82 -36.18
CA ASP A 138 27.60 -38.96 -37.06
C ASP A 138 27.40 -40.39 -36.53
N LEU A 139 26.46 -41.11 -37.16
CA LEU A 139 26.70 -42.39 -37.85
C LEU A 139 25.36 -42.96 -38.36
N GLY A 140 24.93 -42.46 -39.51
CA GLY A 140 23.86 -43.08 -40.31
C GLY A 140 24.34 -44.41 -40.89
N ARG A 141 24.14 -45.50 -40.15
CA ARG A 141 24.31 -46.87 -40.64
C ARG A 141 22.95 -47.56 -40.65
N GLN A 142 22.28 -47.50 -41.79
CA GLN A 142 21.25 -48.50 -42.16
C GLN A 142 21.93 -49.88 -42.27
N PRO A 143 21.24 -51.01 -41.99
CA PRO A 143 20.33 -51.52 -43.02
C PRO A 143 19.15 -52.40 -42.55
N SER A 144 18.22 -52.59 -43.50
CA SER A 144 17.46 -53.82 -43.77
C SER A 144 16.32 -54.25 -42.84
N GLY A 145 15.07 -54.03 -43.32
CA GLY A 145 13.85 -54.65 -42.78
C GLY A 145 12.70 -54.64 -43.78
N ARG A 146 12.87 -55.34 -44.90
CA ARG A 146 11.94 -55.65 -46.01
C ARG A 146 10.49 -56.01 -45.60
N ARG A 147 9.56 -55.67 -46.53
CA ARG A 147 8.24 -56.26 -46.90
C ARG A 147 6.99 -55.54 -46.32
N GLN A 148 5.91 -55.28 -47.06
CA GLN A 148 5.50 -55.47 -48.47
C GLN A 148 4.20 -54.65 -48.66
N ARG A 149 4.06 -53.94 -49.82
CA ARG A 149 2.89 -53.88 -50.75
C ARG A 149 1.44 -53.86 -50.19
N ASP A 150 0.48 -53.06 -50.67
CA ASP A 150 0.03 -52.83 -52.05
C ASP A 150 -1.07 -51.72 -52.14
N VAL A 151 -1.14 -51.04 -53.30
CA VAL A 151 -2.35 -50.57 -54.07
C VAL A 151 -3.29 -49.52 -53.41
N THR A 152 -3.68 -48.37 -54.00
CA THR A 152 -4.23 -48.02 -55.34
C THR A 152 -4.03 -46.49 -55.55
N THR A 153 -3.64 -45.98 -56.72
CA THR A 153 -4.50 -45.53 -57.84
C THR A 153 -3.58 -45.05 -58.96
#